data_AF-A0A7Y2GR68-F1
#
_entry.id   AF-A0A7Y2GR68-F1
#
_cell.length_a   1.000
_cell.length_b   1.000
_cell.length_c   1.000
_cell.angle_alpha   90.00
_cell.angle_beta   90.00
_cell.angle_gamma   90.00
#
_symmetry.space_group_name_H-M   'P 1'
#
loop_
_entity.id
_entity.type
_entity.pdbx_description
1 polymer ?
#
loop_
_entity_poly.entity_id
_entity_poly.type
_entity_poly.pdbx_seq_one_letter_code
_entity_poly.pdbx_strand_id
1 'polypeptide(L)'
;MFADSGSNNIRLLTDAGRVHSVTQNSPTRSGLADGPAQTALLNRPVDIAGSPDGSLVVVDQLNNRVRRLCDATLTTYGAAGLNGPEAATTLPDSSILVADTANHRIVHIDPASRSARALRLDGMARTLTLGAAPTVKGNAGMSLKLGYPSPGTGPWEIGVTTDPPHLLAGPLRVSRTEPKGEVVVNLGSTGKGVLTVTSVSAGVQRSIRLPLEVR
;
A
#
# COMPACT_ATOMS: atom_id res chain seq x y z
N MET A 1 -24.22 -14.96 7.05
CA MET A 1 -23.68 -15.51 5.77
C MET A 1 -22.17 -15.58 5.89
N PHE A 2 -21.49 -16.36 5.05
CA PHE A 2 -20.02 -16.46 5.03
C PHE A 2 -19.50 -16.83 3.64
N ALA A 3 -18.25 -16.48 3.35
CA ALA A 3 -17.55 -16.92 2.16
C ALA A 3 -17.00 -18.34 2.36
N ASP A 4 -17.25 -19.21 1.39
CA ASP A 4 -16.72 -20.57 1.34
C ASP A 4 -15.79 -20.68 0.14
N SER A 5 -14.55 -20.24 0.36
CA SER A 5 -13.57 -19.98 -0.71
C SER A 5 -13.25 -21.22 -1.53
N GLY A 6 -13.17 -22.38 -0.87
CA GLY A 6 -12.84 -23.64 -1.53
C GLY A 6 -13.92 -24.13 -2.49
N SER A 7 -15.19 -23.72 -2.26
CA SER A 7 -16.32 -24.10 -3.12
C SER A 7 -16.80 -22.98 -4.05
N ASN A 8 -16.09 -21.85 -4.09
CA ASN A 8 -16.44 -20.67 -4.90
C ASN A 8 -17.86 -20.16 -4.62
N ASN A 9 -18.24 -20.09 -3.34
CA ASN A 9 -19.63 -19.83 -2.96
C ASN A 9 -19.75 -18.88 -1.77
N ILE A 10 -20.88 -18.18 -1.70
CA ILE A 10 -21.38 -17.54 -0.48
C ILE A 10 -22.45 -18.44 0.15
N ARG A 11 -22.32 -18.69 1.44
CA ARG A 11 -23.19 -19.60 2.19
C ARG A 11 -24.03 -18.83 3.21
N LEU A 12 -25.24 -19.34 3.44
CA LEU A 12 -26.12 -18.88 4.51
C LEU A 12 -26.30 -20.01 5.53
N LEU A 13 -25.92 -19.77 6.79
CA LEU A 13 -26.31 -20.59 7.92
C LEU A 13 -27.65 -20.06 8.46
N THR A 14 -28.65 -20.94 8.59
CA THR A 14 -29.96 -20.62 9.14
C THR A 14 -30.01 -20.89 10.65
N ASP A 15 -31.00 -20.32 11.33
CA ASP A 15 -31.24 -20.56 12.77
C ASP A 15 -31.56 -22.03 13.07
N ALA A 16 -32.05 -22.78 12.07
CA ALA A 16 -32.25 -24.22 12.14
C ALA A 16 -30.95 -25.04 11.96
N GLY A 17 -29.79 -24.38 11.88
CA GLY A 17 -28.48 -25.03 11.72
C GLY A 17 -28.23 -25.59 10.31
N ARG A 18 -28.97 -25.16 9.29
CA ARG A 18 -28.80 -25.62 7.90
C ARG A 18 -27.96 -24.63 7.08
N VAL A 19 -27.12 -25.15 6.19
CA VAL A 19 -26.30 -24.34 5.27
C VAL A 19 -26.87 -24.39 3.86
N HIS A 20 -27.16 -23.22 3.28
CA HIS A 20 -27.62 -23.09 1.90
C HIS A 20 -26.59 -22.39 1.01
N SER A 21 -26.51 -22.82 -0.25
CA SER A 21 -25.83 -22.07 -1.33
C SER A 21 -26.63 -20.80 -1.63
N VAL A 22 -25.99 -19.65 -1.52
CA VAL A 22 -26.60 -18.36 -1.91
C VAL A 22 -26.26 -18.05 -3.35
N THR A 23 -25.00 -18.25 -3.72
CA THR A 23 -24.55 -18.18 -5.10
C THR A 23 -24.58 -19.56 -5.75
N GLN A 24 -24.06 -19.67 -6.99
CA GLN A 24 -23.96 -20.88 -7.80
C GLN A 24 -23.92 -22.20 -7.01
N ASN A 25 -24.63 -23.23 -7.48
CA ASN A 25 -24.85 -24.45 -6.71
C ASN A 25 -23.85 -25.60 -7.00
N SER A 26 -22.69 -25.30 -7.58
CA SER A 26 -21.65 -26.27 -7.94
C SER A 26 -20.30 -25.95 -7.27
N PRO A 27 -19.80 -26.80 -6.36
CA PRO A 27 -18.57 -26.51 -5.62
C PRO A 27 -17.32 -26.40 -6.51
N THR A 28 -17.35 -26.92 -7.74
CA THR A 28 -16.21 -26.89 -8.67
C THR A 28 -16.29 -25.79 -9.72
N ARG A 29 -17.40 -25.04 -9.78
CA ARG A 29 -17.61 -24.04 -10.83
C ARG A 29 -17.09 -22.68 -10.38
N SER A 30 -15.93 -22.28 -10.89
CA SER A 30 -15.34 -20.95 -10.70
C SER A 30 -15.41 -20.11 -11.98
N GLY A 31 -15.39 -18.79 -11.84
CA GLY A 31 -15.29 -17.87 -12.97
C GLY A 31 -15.78 -16.48 -12.61
N LEU A 32 -15.98 -15.63 -13.62
CA LEU A 32 -16.49 -14.27 -13.47
C LEU A 32 -17.76 -14.10 -14.32
N ALA A 33 -18.90 -14.02 -13.65
CA ALA A 33 -20.18 -13.71 -14.27
C ALA A 33 -21.07 -12.96 -13.27
N ASP A 34 -21.62 -11.82 -13.68
CA ASP A 34 -22.69 -11.11 -12.98
C ASP A 34 -24.05 -11.72 -13.33
N GLY A 35 -25.09 -11.41 -12.56
CA GLY A 35 -26.47 -11.85 -12.79
C GLY A 35 -27.12 -12.45 -11.54
N PRO A 36 -28.19 -13.23 -11.68
CA PRO A 36 -28.83 -13.94 -10.56
C PRO A 36 -27.80 -14.75 -9.78
N ALA A 37 -27.82 -14.69 -8.45
CA ALA A 37 -26.80 -15.29 -7.59
C ALA A 37 -26.60 -16.79 -7.89
N GLN A 38 -27.68 -17.51 -8.22
CA GLN A 38 -27.67 -18.94 -8.55
C GLN A 38 -26.93 -19.30 -9.85
N THR A 39 -26.72 -18.33 -10.74
CA THR A 39 -26.01 -18.54 -12.02
C THR A 39 -24.73 -17.71 -12.14
N ALA A 40 -24.59 -16.67 -11.34
CA ALA A 40 -23.40 -15.83 -11.22
C ALA A 40 -22.20 -16.63 -10.74
N LEU A 41 -21.00 -16.24 -11.18
CA LEU A 41 -19.76 -16.95 -10.87
C LEU A 41 -18.85 -16.09 -9.99
N LEU A 42 -18.20 -16.78 -9.05
CA LEU A 42 -17.15 -16.30 -8.17
C LEU A 42 -15.89 -17.16 -8.37
N ASN A 43 -14.75 -16.68 -7.89
CA ASN A 43 -13.50 -17.41 -7.91
C ASN A 43 -12.69 -17.11 -6.64
N ARG A 44 -12.69 -18.08 -5.72
CA ARG A 44 -12.12 -17.97 -4.36
C ARG A 44 -12.59 -16.69 -3.64
N PRO A 45 -13.90 -16.56 -3.35
CA PRO A 45 -14.37 -15.47 -2.51
C PRO A 45 -13.79 -15.64 -1.10
N VAL A 46 -13.16 -14.62 -0.54
CA VAL A 46 -12.42 -14.74 0.74
C VAL A 46 -13.04 -13.95 1.88
N ASP A 47 -13.88 -12.97 1.58
CA ASP A 47 -14.48 -12.11 2.59
C ASP A 47 -15.84 -11.59 2.13
N ILE A 48 -16.71 -11.27 3.09
CA ILE A 48 -17.97 -10.58 2.88
C ILE A 48 -18.21 -9.52 3.95
N ALA A 49 -18.83 -8.40 3.57
CA ALA A 49 -19.21 -7.33 4.50
C ALA A 49 -20.64 -6.84 4.22
N GLY A 50 -21.43 -6.65 5.27
CA GLY A 50 -22.75 -6.02 5.16
C GLY A 50 -22.61 -4.53 4.87
N SER A 51 -23.47 -3.99 4.02
CA SER A 51 -23.52 -2.57 3.67
C SER A 51 -24.77 -1.91 4.29
N PRO A 52 -24.73 -0.61 4.66
CA PRO A 52 -25.89 0.10 5.20
C PRO A 52 -27.13 0.10 4.28
N ASP A 53 -26.92 -0.04 2.96
CA ASP A 53 -27.99 -0.18 1.96
C ASP A 53 -28.66 -1.58 1.94
N GLY A 54 -28.28 -2.47 2.85
CA GLY A 54 -28.80 -3.84 2.96
C GLY A 54 -28.14 -4.83 2.00
N SER A 55 -27.18 -4.41 1.18
CA SER A 55 -26.43 -5.30 0.31
C SER A 55 -25.24 -5.96 1.02
N LEU A 56 -24.65 -6.97 0.38
CA LEU A 56 -23.39 -7.57 0.79
C LEU A 56 -22.30 -7.24 -0.21
N VAL A 57 -21.19 -6.76 0.30
CA VAL A 57 -19.91 -6.70 -0.41
C VAL A 57 -19.28 -8.09 -0.35
N VAL A 58 -18.76 -8.57 -1.48
CA VAL A 58 -18.07 -9.85 -1.60
C VAL A 58 -16.69 -9.60 -2.21
N VAL A 59 -15.63 -10.06 -1.54
CA VAL A 59 -14.26 -10.00 -2.06
C VAL A 59 -13.99 -11.25 -2.89
N ASP A 60 -13.95 -11.08 -4.20
CA ASP A 60 -13.79 -12.14 -5.20
C ASP A 60 -12.33 -12.20 -5.66
N GLN A 61 -11.48 -12.80 -4.82
CA GLN A 61 -10.04 -12.58 -4.79
C GLN A 61 -9.35 -12.98 -6.10
N LEU A 62 -9.59 -14.18 -6.61
CA LEU A 62 -8.90 -14.66 -7.82
C LEU A 62 -9.45 -14.04 -9.10
N ASN A 63 -10.63 -13.44 -9.05
CA ASN A 63 -11.11 -12.58 -10.12
C ASN A 63 -10.59 -11.13 -10.01
N ASN A 64 -9.88 -10.78 -8.93
CA ASN A 64 -9.43 -9.43 -8.64
C ASN A 64 -10.59 -8.42 -8.64
N ARG A 65 -11.71 -8.76 -7.99
CA ARG A 65 -12.93 -7.94 -7.96
C ARG A 65 -13.49 -7.82 -6.56
N VAL A 66 -14.26 -6.75 -6.39
CA VAL A 66 -15.23 -6.60 -5.31
C VAL A 66 -16.62 -6.59 -5.93
N ARG A 67 -17.49 -7.47 -5.44
CA ARG A 67 -18.82 -7.75 -5.98
C ARG A 67 -19.88 -7.31 -4.99
N ARG A 68 -21.07 -6.98 -5.48
CA ARG A 68 -22.25 -6.62 -4.70
C ARG A 68 -23.28 -7.72 -4.83
N LEU A 69 -23.76 -8.24 -3.71
CA LEU A 69 -24.89 -9.16 -3.65
C LEU A 69 -26.07 -8.44 -3.00
N CYS A 70 -27.14 -8.22 -3.76
CA CYS A 70 -28.36 -7.55 -3.31
C CYS A 70 -29.55 -8.21 -4.01
N ASP A 71 -30.64 -8.49 -3.29
CA ASP A 71 -31.86 -9.08 -3.86
C ASP A 71 -31.58 -10.31 -4.74
N ALA A 72 -30.76 -11.23 -4.23
CA ALA A 72 -30.31 -12.43 -4.94
C ALA A 72 -29.66 -12.18 -6.31
N THR A 73 -29.11 -10.99 -6.53
CA THR A 73 -28.39 -10.60 -7.74
C THR A 73 -26.95 -10.21 -7.38
N LEU A 74 -25.99 -10.80 -8.09
CA LEU A 74 -24.57 -10.48 -7.95
C LEU A 74 -24.15 -9.54 -9.09
N THR A 75 -23.59 -8.38 -8.74
CA THR A 75 -23.03 -7.41 -9.68
C THR A 75 -21.61 -7.03 -9.30
N THR A 76 -20.88 -6.36 -10.17
CA THR A 76 -19.52 -5.85 -9.89
C THR A 76 -19.55 -4.36 -9.58
N TYR A 77 -18.91 -3.92 -8.48
CA TYR A 77 -18.87 -2.49 -8.09
C TYR A 77 -18.10 -1.59 -9.08
N GLY A 78 -17.35 -2.18 -10.01
CA GLY A 78 -16.61 -1.49 -11.07
C GLY A 78 -15.34 -2.23 -11.48
N ALA A 79 -14.66 -1.76 -12.53
CA ALA A 79 -13.37 -2.28 -12.97
C ALA A 79 -12.22 -1.64 -12.16
N ALA A 80 -12.07 -2.06 -10.90
CA ALA A 80 -10.94 -1.64 -10.11
C ALA A 80 -9.69 -2.46 -10.48
N GLY A 81 -8.55 -1.80 -10.68
CA GLY A 81 -7.25 -2.44 -10.92
C GLY A 81 -6.68 -3.12 -9.68
N LEU A 82 -7.50 -3.92 -8.99
CA LEU A 82 -7.13 -4.71 -7.82
C LEU A 82 -6.25 -5.89 -8.23
N ASN A 83 -5.51 -6.42 -7.27
CA ASN A 83 -4.70 -7.61 -7.39
C ASN A 83 -4.69 -8.34 -6.04
N GLY A 84 -5.33 -9.51 -6.00
CA GLY A 84 -5.47 -10.32 -4.81
C GLY A 84 -6.06 -9.58 -3.62
N PRO A 85 -7.23 -8.92 -3.73
CA PRO A 85 -7.86 -8.30 -2.58
C PRO A 85 -8.25 -9.37 -1.56
N GLU A 86 -8.02 -9.12 -0.27
CA GLU A 86 -8.24 -10.13 0.79
C GLU A 86 -9.34 -9.78 1.78
N ALA A 87 -9.62 -8.49 1.97
CA ALA A 87 -10.64 -8.03 2.90
C ALA A 87 -11.31 -6.77 2.39
N ALA A 88 -12.57 -6.59 2.75
CA ALA A 88 -13.29 -5.34 2.51
C ALA A 88 -14.16 -4.96 3.72
N THR A 89 -14.29 -3.66 3.96
CA THR A 89 -15.26 -3.12 4.91
C THR A 89 -16.06 -2.01 4.26
N THR A 90 -17.32 -1.92 4.64
CA THR A 90 -18.21 -0.84 4.26
C THR A 90 -18.11 0.29 5.28
N LEU A 91 -18.30 1.52 4.82
CA LEU A 91 -18.36 2.72 5.63
C LEU A 91 -19.83 3.17 5.81
N PRO A 92 -20.15 4.07 6.76
CA PRO A 92 -21.51 4.55 6.98
C PRO A 92 -22.17 5.20 5.76
N ASP A 93 -21.38 5.76 4.85
CA ASP A 93 -21.83 6.32 3.57
C ASP A 93 -21.99 5.26 2.46
N SER A 94 -21.92 3.97 2.81
CA SER A 94 -21.94 2.81 1.90
C SER A 94 -20.75 2.72 0.93
N SER A 95 -19.74 3.59 1.06
CA SER A 95 -18.47 3.40 0.36
C SER A 95 -17.66 2.25 0.95
N ILE A 96 -16.69 1.74 0.21
CA ILE A 96 -16.01 0.47 0.52
C ILE A 96 -14.51 0.73 0.64
N LEU A 97 -13.89 0.25 1.71
CA LEU A 97 -12.44 0.11 1.81
C LEU A 97 -12.04 -1.32 1.51
N VAL A 98 -11.00 -1.49 0.71
CA VAL A 98 -10.50 -2.80 0.26
C VAL A 98 -9.02 -2.90 0.58
N ALA A 99 -8.63 -3.99 1.23
CA ALA A 99 -7.23 -4.38 1.32
C ALA A 99 -6.80 -5.02 -0.01
N ASP A 100 -6.11 -4.24 -0.85
CA ASP A 100 -5.60 -4.66 -2.16
C ASP A 100 -4.21 -5.28 -1.97
N THR A 101 -4.17 -6.47 -1.36
CA THR A 101 -2.98 -7.05 -0.70
C THR A 101 -1.78 -7.14 -1.62
N ALA A 102 -1.95 -7.67 -2.85
CA ALA A 102 -0.80 -7.85 -3.75
C ALA A 102 -0.31 -6.54 -4.39
N ASN A 103 -1.09 -5.47 -4.28
CA ASN A 103 -0.66 -4.12 -4.66
C ASN A 103 -0.20 -3.26 -3.46
N HIS A 104 -0.17 -3.84 -2.26
CA HIS A 104 0.29 -3.19 -1.02
C HIS A 104 -0.39 -1.84 -0.73
N ARG A 105 -1.70 -1.74 -0.95
CA ARG A 105 -2.45 -0.51 -0.75
C ARG A 105 -3.86 -0.74 -0.22
N ILE A 106 -4.45 0.32 0.31
CA ILE A 106 -5.89 0.38 0.59
C ILE A 106 -6.57 1.11 -0.56
N VAL A 107 -7.66 0.56 -1.06
CA VAL A 107 -8.48 1.18 -2.11
C VAL A 107 -9.81 1.60 -1.51
N HIS A 108 -10.21 2.84 -1.75
CA HIS A 108 -11.56 3.34 -1.50
C HIS A 108 -12.36 3.23 -2.80
N ILE A 109 -13.52 2.57 -2.73
CA ILE A 109 -14.47 2.42 -3.84
C ILE A 109 -15.74 3.18 -3.45
N ASP A 110 -16.21 4.03 -4.35
CA ASP A 110 -17.52 4.66 -4.26
C ASP A 110 -18.48 3.94 -5.22
N PRO A 111 -19.44 3.15 -4.71
CA PRO A 111 -20.43 2.45 -5.51
C PRO A 111 -21.32 3.36 -6.36
N ALA A 112 -21.63 4.57 -5.89
CA ALA A 112 -22.55 5.47 -6.56
C ALA A 112 -21.92 6.04 -7.84
N SER A 113 -20.66 6.48 -7.74
CA SER A 113 -19.90 6.96 -8.90
C SER A 113 -19.16 5.86 -9.67
N ARG A 114 -19.14 4.62 -9.16
CA ARG A 114 -18.33 3.49 -9.66
C ARG A 114 -16.84 3.83 -9.77
N SER A 115 -16.38 4.77 -8.95
CA SER A 115 -14.98 5.19 -8.92
C SER A 115 -14.21 4.43 -7.86
N ALA A 116 -12.92 4.24 -8.11
CA ALA A 116 -12.00 3.63 -7.16
C ALA A 116 -10.71 4.44 -7.12
N ARG A 117 -10.17 4.65 -5.91
CA ARG A 117 -8.90 5.35 -5.72
C ARG A 117 -8.08 4.69 -4.62
N ALA A 118 -6.77 4.62 -4.84
CA ALA A 118 -5.84 4.25 -3.77
C ALA A 118 -5.85 5.36 -2.71
N LEU A 119 -6.05 4.98 -1.45
CA LEU A 119 -5.93 5.93 -0.36
C LEU A 119 -4.47 6.20 -0.04
N ARG A 120 -4.15 7.48 0.13
CA ARG A 120 -2.91 7.89 0.77
C ARG A 120 -3.13 7.78 2.28
N LEU A 121 -2.37 6.91 2.92
CA LEU A 121 -2.43 6.78 4.36
C LEU A 121 -1.54 7.88 4.97
N ASP A 122 -2.17 8.85 5.62
CA ASP A 122 -1.46 9.87 6.40
C ASP A 122 -0.93 9.24 7.69
N GLY A 123 0.25 9.65 8.14
CA GLY A 123 0.93 8.98 9.26
C GLY A 123 1.61 7.64 8.88
N MET A 124 1.29 7.04 7.73
CA MET A 124 2.18 6.09 7.03
C MET A 124 3.28 6.84 6.27
N ALA A 125 3.78 7.90 6.87
CA ALA A 125 5.17 8.19 6.65
C ALA A 125 5.92 6.89 6.98
N ARG A 126 6.88 6.53 6.14
CA ARG A 126 8.07 5.90 6.69
C ARG A 126 8.76 6.93 7.58
N THR A 127 8.08 7.42 8.62
CA THR A 127 8.75 8.01 9.76
C THR A 127 9.35 6.79 10.43
N LEU A 128 10.61 6.52 10.10
CA LEU A 128 11.52 6.05 11.11
C LEU A 128 11.42 7.08 12.23
N THR A 129 10.48 6.88 13.16
CA THR A 129 10.58 7.52 14.48
C THR A 129 11.71 6.78 15.15
N LEU A 130 12.93 7.12 14.76
CA LEU A 130 14.09 6.88 15.58
C LEU A 130 13.83 7.74 16.81
N GLY A 131 13.40 7.13 17.92
CA GLY A 131 13.44 7.80 19.21
C GLY A 131 14.83 8.39 19.35
N ALA A 132 14.94 9.72 19.46
CA ALA A 132 16.17 10.48 19.20
C ALA A 132 16.93 9.98 17.94
N ALA A 133 16.74 10.64 16.79
CA ALA A 133 17.49 10.33 15.57
C ALA A 133 18.97 10.04 15.92
N PRO A 134 19.51 8.85 15.57
CA PRO A 134 20.83 8.44 15.97
C PRO A 134 21.80 9.50 15.48
N THR A 135 22.59 10.04 16.40
CA THR A 135 23.62 10.99 16.04
C THR A 135 24.61 10.26 15.14
N VAL A 136 24.76 10.74 13.92
CA VAL A 136 25.83 10.30 13.02
C VAL A 136 27.14 10.77 13.63
N LYS A 137 28.01 9.84 13.98
CA LYS A 137 29.36 10.13 14.50
C LYS A 137 30.40 9.76 13.46
N GLY A 138 31.39 10.61 13.29
CA GLY A 138 32.55 10.32 12.45
C GLY A 138 33.75 11.16 12.86
N ASN A 139 34.90 10.87 12.26
CA ASN A 139 36.14 11.59 12.55
C ASN A 139 36.48 12.54 11.40
N ALA A 140 37.06 13.69 11.73
CA ALA A 140 37.56 14.64 10.74
C ALA A 140 38.53 13.96 9.75
N GLY A 141 38.38 14.24 8.46
CA GLY A 141 39.23 13.64 7.41
C GLY A 141 38.89 12.19 7.04
N MET A 142 37.88 11.57 7.66
CA MET A 142 37.40 10.24 7.27
C MET A 142 36.20 10.30 6.33
N SER A 143 35.99 9.20 5.59
CA SER A 143 34.82 9.02 4.75
C SER A 143 33.69 8.29 5.50
N LEU A 144 32.47 8.78 5.34
CA LEU A 144 31.26 8.18 5.89
C LEU A 144 30.41 7.58 4.76
N LYS A 145 29.97 6.33 4.94
CA LYS A 145 28.99 5.69 4.07
C LYS A 145 27.58 5.99 4.55
N LEU A 146 26.77 6.56 3.66
CA LEU A 146 25.38 6.92 3.92
C LEU A 146 24.45 6.05 3.09
N GLY A 147 23.61 5.27 3.78
CA GLY A 147 22.50 4.56 3.16
C GLY A 147 21.33 5.51 2.86
N TYR A 148 20.61 5.29 1.77
CA TYR A 148 19.43 6.07 1.42
C TYR A 148 18.30 5.18 0.89
N PRO A 149 17.02 5.54 1.12
CA PRO A 149 15.91 4.77 0.58
C PRO A 149 15.89 4.83 -0.95
N SER A 150 15.73 3.69 -1.62
CA SER A 150 15.61 3.63 -3.08
C SER A 150 14.47 4.54 -3.56
N PRO A 151 14.72 5.51 -4.46
CA PRO A 151 13.71 6.47 -4.90
C PRO A 151 12.72 5.91 -5.93
N GLY A 152 12.93 4.68 -6.43
CA GLY A 152 12.16 4.09 -7.54
C GLY A 152 12.98 3.98 -8.83
N THR A 153 12.32 3.84 -9.99
CA THR A 153 12.95 3.78 -11.32
C THR A 153 13.08 5.16 -11.96
N GLY A 154 14.22 5.46 -12.58
CA GLY A 154 14.48 6.71 -13.31
C GLY A 154 15.81 7.39 -12.93
N PRO A 155 16.26 8.42 -13.68
CA PRO A 155 17.45 9.18 -13.35
C PRO A 155 17.25 9.92 -12.03
N TRP A 156 18.27 9.88 -11.18
CA TRP A 156 18.21 10.48 -9.86
C TRP A 156 19.44 11.31 -9.53
N GLU A 157 19.25 12.34 -8.70
CA GLU A 157 20.29 13.19 -8.13
C GLU A 157 20.26 13.08 -6.59
N ILE A 158 21.43 12.87 -5.98
CA ILE A 158 21.60 12.93 -4.53
C ILE A 158 22.46 14.14 -4.18
N GLY A 159 21.98 14.95 -3.24
CA GLY A 159 22.72 16.03 -2.62
C GLY A 159 22.97 15.75 -1.15
N VAL A 160 24.19 15.98 -0.66
CA VAL A 160 24.53 15.92 0.76
C VAL A 160 25.12 17.25 1.20
N THR A 161 24.56 17.83 2.26
CA THR A 161 25.00 19.09 2.86
C THR A 161 25.04 18.99 4.38
N THR A 162 25.79 19.87 5.02
CA THR A 162 25.79 20.02 6.48
C THR A 162 25.56 21.47 6.88
N ASP A 163 25.03 21.64 8.08
CA ASP A 163 24.98 22.91 8.79
C ASP A 163 25.61 22.72 10.18
N PRO A 164 26.78 23.32 10.47
CA PRO A 164 27.53 24.22 9.60
C PRO A 164 28.23 23.50 8.42
N PRO A 165 28.51 24.21 7.30
CA PRO A 165 29.01 23.61 6.06
C PRO A 165 30.42 23.05 6.16
N HIS A 166 31.23 23.50 7.13
CA HIS A 166 32.60 23.02 7.34
C HIS A 166 32.68 21.59 7.88
N LEU A 167 31.58 20.99 8.32
CA LEU A 167 31.54 19.59 8.77
C LEU A 167 31.64 18.60 7.60
N LEU A 168 31.51 19.06 6.36
CA LEU A 168 31.84 18.32 5.14
C LEU A 168 33.05 18.94 4.46
N ALA A 169 33.88 18.11 3.84
CA ALA A 169 34.97 18.54 2.96
C ALA A 169 34.43 18.95 1.57
N GLY A 170 33.36 19.74 1.55
CA GLY A 170 32.64 20.21 0.36
C GLY A 170 31.25 19.58 0.18
N PRO A 171 30.31 20.30 -0.47
CA PRO A 171 29.00 19.74 -0.80
C PRO A 171 29.15 18.60 -1.81
N LEU A 172 28.45 17.49 -1.58
CA LEU A 172 28.46 16.37 -2.50
C LEU A 172 27.17 16.37 -3.33
N ARG A 173 27.31 16.38 -4.66
CA ARG A 173 26.23 16.07 -5.60
C ARG A 173 26.64 14.89 -6.45
N VAL A 174 25.80 13.86 -6.48
CA VAL A 174 26.02 12.65 -7.27
C VAL A 174 24.77 12.39 -8.10
N SER A 175 24.94 12.39 -9.42
CA SER A 175 23.92 11.92 -10.36
C SER A 175 24.26 10.50 -10.78
N ARG A 176 23.30 9.57 -10.74
CA ARG A 176 23.48 8.24 -11.32
C ARG A 176 22.22 7.77 -12.03
N THR A 177 22.42 6.85 -12.97
CA THR A 177 21.36 6.16 -13.70
C THR A 177 20.83 4.93 -12.95
N GLU A 178 21.59 4.39 -11.98
CA GLU A 178 21.24 3.18 -11.22
C GLU A 178 21.42 3.37 -9.71
N PRO A 179 20.40 3.08 -8.87
CA PRO A 179 20.46 3.23 -7.42
C PRO A 179 21.40 2.20 -6.78
N LYS A 180 22.66 2.58 -6.51
CA LYS A 180 23.50 1.89 -5.53
C LYS A 180 23.23 2.50 -4.17
N GLY A 181 22.61 1.77 -3.25
CA GLY A 181 22.09 2.28 -1.97
C GLY A 181 23.10 2.88 -0.96
N GLU A 182 24.31 3.26 -1.40
CA GLU A 182 25.33 3.94 -0.59
C GLU A 182 25.96 5.11 -1.34
N VAL A 183 26.17 6.22 -0.62
CA VAL A 183 27.04 7.33 -1.02
C VAL A 183 28.14 7.50 0.02
N VAL A 184 29.35 7.79 -0.46
CA VAL A 184 30.52 8.09 0.39
C VAL A 184 30.71 9.60 0.44
N VAL A 185 30.72 10.18 1.64
CA VAL A 185 31.01 11.61 1.88
C VAL A 185 32.28 11.77 2.71
N ASN A 186 33.05 12.82 2.46
CA ASN A 186 34.24 13.13 3.26
C ASN A 186 33.89 14.16 4.34
N LEU A 187 34.21 13.84 5.60
CA LEU A 187 33.98 14.73 6.72
C LEU A 187 35.07 15.80 6.80
N GLY A 188 34.65 17.02 7.08
CA GLY A 188 35.50 18.20 7.19
C GLY A 188 36.03 18.38 8.61
N SER A 189 35.89 19.60 9.14
CA SER A 189 36.37 19.97 10.48
C SER A 189 35.47 19.42 11.60
N THR A 190 36.03 19.32 12.81
CA THR A 190 35.32 18.86 14.01
C THR A 190 34.19 19.80 14.41
N GLY A 191 33.11 19.26 14.97
CA GLY A 191 31.98 20.06 15.48
C GLY A 191 30.67 19.27 15.54
N LYS A 192 29.60 19.96 15.96
CA LYS A 192 28.23 19.41 15.98
C LYS A 192 27.36 20.20 15.03
N GLY A 193 26.44 19.50 14.35
CA GLY A 193 25.57 20.11 13.37
C GLY A 193 24.49 19.17 12.87
N VAL A 194 23.97 19.48 11.69
CA VAL A 194 22.93 18.70 11.02
C VAL A 194 23.42 18.28 9.64
N LEU A 195 23.35 16.98 9.37
CA LEU A 195 23.53 16.41 8.04
C LEU A 195 22.20 16.36 7.33
N THR A 196 22.14 16.87 6.10
CA THR A 196 20.96 16.78 5.23
C THR A 196 21.30 15.97 3.99
N VAL A 197 20.55 14.90 3.75
CA VAL A 197 20.63 14.09 2.53
C VAL A 197 19.35 14.32 1.73
N THR A 198 19.49 14.76 0.49
CA THR A 198 18.38 15.03 -0.44
C THR A 198 18.46 14.08 -1.62
N SER A 199 17.34 13.50 -2.04
CA SER A 199 17.21 12.73 -3.27
C SER A 199 16.15 13.35 -4.17
N VAL A 200 16.44 13.51 -5.45
CA VAL A 200 15.51 13.98 -6.48
C VAL A 200 15.34 12.90 -7.54
N SER A 201 14.10 12.52 -7.87
CA SER A 201 13.78 11.63 -8.98
C SER A 201 12.47 12.05 -9.62
N ALA A 202 12.43 12.12 -10.96
CA ALA A 202 11.24 12.50 -11.73
C ALA A 202 10.53 13.78 -11.21
N GLY A 203 11.29 14.78 -10.77
CA GLY A 203 10.77 16.04 -10.22
C GLY A 203 10.30 15.98 -8.76
N VAL A 204 10.35 14.81 -8.12
CA VAL A 204 10.00 14.64 -6.70
C VAL A 204 11.26 14.70 -5.83
N GLN A 205 11.29 15.65 -4.89
CA GLN A 205 12.37 15.80 -3.91
C GLN A 205 11.97 15.17 -2.57
N ARG A 206 12.90 14.41 -1.96
CA ARG A 206 12.79 13.89 -0.58
C ARG A 206 14.07 14.24 0.18
N SER A 207 13.96 14.51 1.48
CA SER A 207 15.12 14.81 2.32
C SER A 207 15.05 14.13 3.69
N ILE A 208 16.22 13.83 4.24
CA ILE A 208 16.42 13.31 5.60
C ILE A 208 17.41 14.23 6.30
N ARG A 209 17.13 14.60 7.56
CA ARG A 209 17.99 15.42 8.41
C ARG A 209 18.38 14.63 9.65
N LEU A 210 19.67 14.55 9.94
CA LEU A 210 20.22 13.80 11.07
C LEU A 210 21.18 14.68 11.88
N PRO A 211 21.21 14.59 13.22
CA PRO A 211 22.28 15.17 14.02
C PRO A 211 23.63 14.57 13.61
N LEU A 212 24.64 15.42 13.45
CA LEU A 212 26.01 15.04 13.09
C LEU A 212 26.99 15.53 14.16
N GLU A 213 27.89 14.67 14.57
CA GLU A 213 29.03 14.99 15.43
C GLU A 213 30.32 14.49 14.78
N VAL A 214 31.21 15.43 14.42
CA VAL A 214 32.54 15.15 13.86
C VAL A 214 33.57 15.36 14.97
N ARG A 215 34.33 14.31 15.29
CA ARG A 215 35.38 14.29 16.32
C ARG A 215 36.79 14.30 15.75
#